data_AF-A0A9P7V0H2-F1
#
_entry.id   AF-A0A9P7V0H2-F1
#
_cell.length_a   1.000
_cell.length_b   1.000
_cell.length_c   1.000
_cell.angle_alpha   90.00
_cell.angle_beta   90.00
_cell.angle_gamma   90.00
#
_symmetry.space_group_name_H-M   'P 1'
#
loop_
_entity.id
_entity.type
_entity.pdbx_description
1 polymer ?
#
loop_
_entity_poly.entity_id
_entity_poly.type
_entity_poly.pdbx_seq_one_letter_code
_entity_poly.pdbx_strand_id
1 'polypeptide(L)'
;MAQVNVPSAADIAECGELGVLTYNLTDLPEGVDPRSVRKCAGHPLQRITPEIAARDGAPAVSIMGKRDCWFGSPFGCTNNYYWKTCGSNGEWCWTARDGGFGAWAGCSTFQDCSIDIDCGQGDCGQCGCSC
;
A
#
# COMPACT_ATOMS: atom_id res chain seq x y z
N MET A 1 -25.79 5.25 -12.08
CA MET A 1 -24.76 4.38 -12.70
C MET A 1 -23.41 4.87 -12.24
N ALA A 2 -22.78 4.14 -11.32
CA ALA A 2 -21.47 4.52 -10.79
C ALA A 2 -20.42 4.32 -11.89
N GLN A 3 -19.59 5.35 -12.12
CA GLN A 3 -18.48 5.26 -13.06
C GLN A 3 -17.29 4.62 -12.33
N VAL A 4 -17.08 3.34 -12.57
CA VAL A 4 -15.94 2.56 -12.08
C VAL A 4 -14.75 2.79 -13.01
N ASN A 5 -13.55 2.96 -12.47
CA ASN A 5 -12.33 2.86 -13.28
C ASN A 5 -12.14 1.41 -13.75
N VAL A 6 -12.28 1.17 -15.04
CA VAL A 6 -12.12 -0.16 -15.64
C VAL A 6 -10.68 -0.34 -16.13
N PRO A 7 -9.92 -1.34 -15.63
CA PRO A 7 -8.56 -1.60 -16.07
C PRO A 7 -8.45 -1.92 -17.55
N SER A 8 -7.46 -1.35 -18.24
CA SER A 8 -7.08 -1.77 -19.60
C SER A 8 -6.17 -3.00 -19.56
N ALA A 9 -6.01 -3.68 -20.69
CA ALA A 9 -5.04 -4.78 -20.81
C ALA A 9 -3.59 -4.33 -20.56
N ALA A 10 -3.26 -3.08 -20.88
CA ALA A 10 -1.96 -2.49 -20.57
C ALA A 10 -1.77 -2.30 -19.07
N ASP A 11 -2.80 -1.86 -18.34
CA ASP A 11 -2.74 -1.71 -16.89
C ASP A 11 -2.56 -3.07 -16.20
N ILE A 12 -3.27 -4.10 -16.68
CA ILE A 12 -3.14 -5.47 -16.17
C ILE A 12 -1.71 -5.98 -16.39
N ALA A 13 -1.14 -5.77 -17.58
CA ALA A 13 0.22 -6.20 -17.90
C ALA A 13 1.28 -5.46 -17.06
N GLU A 14 1.08 -4.16 -16.80
CA GLU A 14 2.00 -3.34 -16.02
C GLU A 14 1.97 -3.70 -14.52
N CYS A 15 0.78 -3.87 -13.95
CA CYS A 15 0.64 -4.16 -12.53
C CYS A 15 0.87 -5.64 -12.18
N GLY A 16 0.57 -6.56 -13.10
CA GLY A 16 0.75 -8.00 -12.90
C GLY A 16 0.14 -8.49 -11.59
N GLU A 17 0.94 -9.11 -10.73
CA GLU A 17 0.52 -9.65 -9.44
C GLU A 17 0.08 -8.59 -8.42
N LEU A 18 0.45 -7.32 -8.60
CA LEU A 18 -0.03 -6.24 -7.73
C LEU A 18 -1.52 -5.93 -7.98
N GLY A 19 -2.08 -6.37 -9.11
CA GLY A 19 -3.43 -6.02 -9.53
C GLY A 19 -3.58 -4.55 -9.91
N VAL A 20 -4.61 -4.24 -10.70
CA VAL A 20 -4.95 -2.85 -11.05
C VAL A 20 -5.96 -2.32 -10.03
N LEU A 21 -5.77 -1.08 -9.58
CA LEU A 21 -6.66 -0.45 -8.62
C LEU A 21 -7.99 -0.11 -9.30
N THR A 22 -9.04 -0.80 -8.87
CA THR A 22 -10.42 -0.49 -9.22
C THR A 22 -11.03 0.38 -8.11
N TYR A 23 -11.74 1.43 -8.52
CA TYR A 23 -12.42 2.35 -7.60
C TYR A 23 -13.63 2.96 -8.30
N ASN A 24 -14.66 3.35 -7.52
CA ASN A 24 -15.72 4.19 -8.03
C ASN A 24 -15.29 5.66 -7.94
N LEU A 25 -15.57 6.45 -8.96
CA LEU A 25 -15.31 7.90 -8.90
C LEU A 25 -16.06 8.59 -7.74
N THR A 26 -17.17 8.01 -7.28
CA THR A 26 -17.93 8.51 -6.13
C THR A 26 -17.28 8.20 -4.77
N ASP A 27 -16.33 7.28 -4.73
CA ASP A 27 -15.64 6.88 -3.49
C ASP A 27 -14.36 7.72 -3.27
N LEU A 28 -13.94 8.50 -4.28
CA LEU A 28 -12.80 9.40 -4.15
C LEU A 28 -13.19 10.60 -3.26
N PRO A 29 -12.38 10.93 -2.24
CA PRO A 29 -12.58 12.13 -1.44
C PRO A 29 -12.60 13.41 -2.30
N GLU A 30 -13.29 14.44 -1.81
CA GLU A 30 -13.34 15.73 -2.50
C GLU A 30 -11.92 16.29 -2.70
N GLY A 31 -11.59 16.65 -3.94
CA GLY A 31 -10.28 17.19 -4.31
C GLY A 31 -9.23 16.15 -4.72
N VAL A 32 -9.52 14.84 -4.64
CA VAL A 32 -8.64 13.81 -5.21
C VAL A 32 -8.82 13.76 -6.73
N ASP A 33 -7.76 14.04 -7.49
CA ASP A 33 -7.76 13.91 -8.95
C ASP A 33 -7.73 12.41 -9.32
N PRO A 34 -8.69 11.88 -10.09
CA PRO A 34 -8.63 10.51 -10.60
C PRO A 34 -7.32 10.16 -11.34
N ARG A 35 -6.59 11.15 -11.85
CA ARG A 35 -5.27 10.97 -12.48
C ARG A 35 -4.12 10.83 -11.48
N SER A 36 -4.28 11.27 -10.23
CA SER A 36 -3.29 11.07 -9.17
C SER A 36 -3.48 9.74 -8.44
N VAL A 37 -4.63 9.09 -8.62
CA VAL A 37 -4.90 7.74 -8.13
C VAL A 37 -3.90 6.76 -8.71
N ARG A 38 -3.26 5.96 -7.85
CA ARG A 38 -2.25 4.99 -8.30
C ARG A 38 -2.89 3.95 -9.21
N LYS A 39 -2.13 3.51 -10.21
CA LYS A 39 -2.58 2.49 -11.15
C LYS A 39 -2.64 1.10 -10.52
N CYS A 40 -1.60 0.70 -9.81
CA CYS A 40 -1.52 -0.64 -9.23
C CYS A 40 -2.09 -0.67 -7.82
N ALA A 41 -2.92 -1.69 -7.56
CA ALA A 41 -3.64 -1.85 -6.32
C ALA A 41 -2.68 -2.15 -5.18
N GLY A 42 -1.78 -3.12 -5.38
CA GLY A 42 -0.77 -3.57 -4.44
C GLY A 42 0.39 -2.60 -4.24
N HIS A 43 0.99 -2.68 -3.04
CA HIS A 43 2.20 -1.95 -2.69
C HIS A 43 3.43 -2.53 -3.43
N PRO A 44 4.39 -1.73 -3.92
CA PRO A 44 5.53 -2.24 -4.71
C PRO A 44 6.38 -3.27 -3.98
N LEU A 45 6.47 -3.17 -2.65
CA LEU A 45 7.16 -4.17 -1.81
C LEU A 45 6.36 -5.46 -1.59
N GLN A 46 5.15 -5.59 -2.14
CA GLN A 46 4.40 -6.86 -2.11
C GLN A 46 4.95 -7.89 -3.08
N ARG A 47 5.85 -7.48 -3.97
CA ARG A 47 6.47 -8.32 -5.01
C ARG A 47 7.52 -9.28 -4.44
N ILE A 48 7.28 -9.82 -3.24
CA ILE A 48 8.17 -10.78 -2.58
C ILE A 48 7.94 -12.13 -3.24
N THR A 49 8.71 -12.39 -4.29
CA THR A 49 8.98 -13.75 -4.72
C THR A 49 9.86 -14.44 -3.67
N PRO A 50 9.87 -15.78 -3.63
CA PRO A 50 10.82 -16.53 -2.80
C PRO A 50 12.29 -16.11 -3.02
N GLU A 51 12.61 -15.51 -4.18
CA GLU A 51 13.95 -15.01 -4.51
C GLU A 51 14.32 -13.72 -3.74
N ILE A 52 13.35 -12.85 -3.42
CA ILE A 52 13.59 -11.65 -2.60
C ILE A 52 13.77 -12.05 -1.13
N ALA A 53 13.00 -13.04 -0.65
CA ALA A 53 13.16 -13.60 0.69
C ALA A 53 14.57 -14.23 0.90
N ALA A 54 15.16 -14.82 -0.14
CA ALA A 54 16.43 -15.52 -0.07
C ALA A 54 17.69 -14.61 -0.08
N ARG A 55 17.60 -13.39 -0.63
CA ARG A 55 18.78 -12.50 -0.79
C ARG A 55 19.23 -11.83 0.51
N ASP A 56 18.30 -11.57 1.41
CA ASP A 56 18.57 -10.79 2.63
C ASP A 56 18.80 -11.68 3.87
N GLY A 57 18.97 -12.99 3.68
CA GLY A 57 19.32 -13.93 4.76
C GLY A 57 18.26 -14.05 5.87
N ALA A 58 17.07 -13.48 5.66
CA ALA A 58 15.96 -13.64 6.57
C ALA A 58 15.39 -15.06 6.42
N PRO A 59 15.06 -15.77 7.51
CA PRO A 59 14.17 -16.92 7.40
C PRO A 59 12.87 -16.46 6.72
N ALA A 60 12.09 -17.36 6.13
CA ALA A 60 10.88 -17.07 5.35
C ALA A 60 9.73 -16.35 6.11
N VAL A 61 10.04 -15.69 7.23
CA VAL A 61 9.21 -14.81 8.04
C VAL A 61 10.06 -13.56 8.33
N SER A 62 9.56 -12.36 8.01
CA SER A 62 10.16 -11.03 8.24
C SER A 62 10.78 -10.32 7.04
N ILE A 63 9.96 -9.98 6.04
CA ILE A 63 10.18 -8.79 5.20
C ILE A 63 8.82 -8.11 4.97
N MET A 64 8.11 -7.73 6.05
CA MET A 64 6.85 -6.94 6.09
C MET A 64 5.98 -6.97 4.81
N GLY A 65 5.61 -8.17 4.36
CA GLY A 65 4.27 -8.34 3.82
C GLY A 65 3.29 -8.08 4.96
N LYS A 66 2.10 -7.54 4.69
CA LYS A 66 1.10 -7.10 5.68
C LYS A 66 0.52 -8.21 6.60
N ARG A 67 1.24 -9.31 6.81
CA ARG A 67 0.79 -10.53 7.50
C ARG A 67 1.30 -10.67 8.93
N ASP A 68 2.39 -9.99 9.28
CA ASP A 68 2.90 -10.04 10.65
C ASP A 68 2.39 -8.82 11.42
N CYS A 69 1.77 -9.05 12.58
CA CYS A 69 1.35 -7.98 13.47
C CYS A 69 2.58 -7.23 14.02
N TRP A 70 2.48 -5.92 14.09
CA TRP A 70 3.55 -5.04 14.51
C TRP A 70 3.22 -4.34 15.82
N PHE A 71 4.00 -4.61 16.87
CA PHE A 71 3.81 -4.06 18.22
C PHE A 71 4.89 -3.03 18.61
N GLY A 72 5.70 -2.59 17.64
CA GLY A 72 6.80 -1.66 17.87
C GLY A 72 6.40 -0.19 17.66
N SER A 73 7.26 0.55 16.95
CA SER A 73 7.03 1.97 16.63
C SER A 73 5.69 2.21 15.94
N PRO A 74 4.95 3.29 16.25
CA PRO A 74 3.65 3.57 15.62
C PRO A 74 3.74 3.82 14.12
N PHE A 75 4.92 4.11 13.59
CA PHE A 75 5.19 4.30 12.17
C PHE A 75 6.67 4.02 11.85
N GLY A 76 6.97 3.82 10.56
CA GLY A 76 8.35 3.67 10.12
C GLY A 76 8.54 3.72 8.62
N CYS A 77 9.80 3.89 8.23
CA CYS A 77 10.24 3.90 6.84
C CYS A 77 10.96 2.60 6.51
N THR A 78 10.53 1.91 5.45
CA THR A 78 11.14 0.65 5.01
C THR A 78 11.24 0.61 3.50
N ASN A 79 12.45 0.42 2.98
CA ASN A 79 12.75 0.43 1.54
C ASN A 79 12.17 1.65 0.81
N ASN A 80 12.29 2.82 1.43
CA ASN A 80 11.75 4.11 0.99
C ASN A 80 10.22 4.20 0.96
N TYR A 81 9.52 3.27 1.60
CA TYR A 81 8.07 3.31 1.73
C TYR A 81 7.64 3.46 3.17
N TYR A 82 6.57 4.24 3.34
CA TYR A 82 6.07 4.59 4.63
C TYR A 82 4.93 3.64 5.05
N TRP A 83 5.04 3.04 6.24
CA TRP A 83 3.99 2.26 6.90
C TRP A 83 3.67 2.79 8.30
N LYS A 84 2.43 2.58 8.76
CA LYS A 84 2.01 2.98 10.10
C LYS A 84 1.14 1.92 10.77
N THR A 85 1.11 1.94 12.09
CA THR A 85 0.10 1.26 12.90
C THR A 85 -1.26 1.93 12.74
N CYS A 86 -2.33 1.14 12.79
CA CYS A 86 -3.68 1.63 12.54
C CYS A 86 -4.74 0.94 13.41
N GLY A 87 -4.35 -0.06 14.21
CA GLY A 87 -5.21 -0.75 15.17
C GLY A 87 -4.48 -1.00 16.50
N SER A 88 -5.18 -1.66 17.43
CA SER A 88 -4.69 -1.88 18.80
C SER A 88 -4.03 -3.25 19.03
N ASN A 89 -4.17 -4.18 18.09
CA ASN A 89 -3.63 -5.54 18.16
C ASN A 89 -2.43 -5.74 17.22
N GLY A 90 -1.73 -4.65 16.91
CA GLY A 90 -0.57 -4.64 16.04
C GLY A 90 -0.90 -4.58 14.55
N GLU A 91 -2.14 -4.22 14.20
CA GLU A 91 -2.52 -3.97 12.82
C GLU A 91 -1.76 -2.76 12.28
N TRP A 92 -1.25 -2.89 11.07
CA TRP A 92 -0.52 -1.84 10.37
C TRP A 92 -0.92 -1.79 8.90
N CYS A 93 -0.47 -0.76 8.20
CA CYS A 93 -0.74 -0.59 6.79
C CYS A 93 0.39 0.15 6.08
N TRP A 94 0.58 -0.16 4.81
CA TRP A 94 1.28 0.74 3.89
C TRP A 94 0.43 1.99 3.67
N THR A 95 1.09 3.15 3.67
CA THR A 95 0.41 4.44 3.58
C THR A 95 0.43 4.97 2.15
N ALA A 96 -0.62 5.68 1.76
CA ALA A 96 -0.73 6.30 0.44
C ALA A 96 -1.27 7.72 0.55
N ARG A 97 -0.89 8.56 -0.41
CA ARG A 97 -1.35 9.96 -0.49
C ARG A 97 -2.81 10.03 -0.97
N ASP A 98 -3.36 11.24 -1.02
CA ASP A 98 -4.69 11.53 -1.57
C ASP A 98 -5.79 10.65 -0.95
N GLY A 99 -5.92 10.68 0.38
CA GLY A 99 -6.91 9.86 1.09
C GLY A 99 -6.65 8.36 1.01
N GLY A 100 -5.42 7.96 0.69
CA GLY A 100 -5.03 6.57 0.51
C GLY A 100 -5.26 6.01 -0.90
N PHE A 101 -5.72 6.80 -1.87
CA PHE A 101 -5.90 6.37 -3.27
C PHE A 101 -4.72 6.77 -4.17
N GLY A 102 -3.98 7.80 -3.77
CA GLY A 102 -2.85 8.31 -4.53
C GLY A 102 -1.64 7.37 -4.55
N ALA A 103 -0.51 7.93 -4.98
CA ALA A 103 0.77 7.24 -4.93
C ALA A 103 1.10 6.77 -3.50
N TRP A 104 1.73 5.60 -3.40
CA TRP A 104 2.28 5.09 -2.15
C TRP A 104 3.22 6.12 -1.55
N ALA A 105 3.05 6.39 -0.25
CA ALA A 105 3.83 7.41 0.42
C ALA A 105 5.28 6.92 0.54
N GLY A 106 6.18 7.67 -0.07
CA GLY A 106 7.61 7.44 0.06
C GLY A 106 8.21 8.20 1.24
N CYS A 107 9.32 7.69 1.74
CA CYS A 107 10.14 8.28 2.79
C CYS A 107 11.62 8.09 2.45
N SER A 108 12.48 9.01 2.87
CA SER A 108 13.94 8.83 2.83
C SER A 108 14.47 8.44 4.20
N THR A 109 13.84 8.95 5.25
CA THR A 109 14.12 8.66 6.66
C THR A 109 12.82 8.44 7.43
N PHE A 110 12.89 7.89 8.64
CA PHE A 110 11.71 7.75 9.49
C PHE A 110 11.08 9.09 9.89
N GLN A 111 11.84 10.20 9.80
CA GLN A 111 11.36 11.54 10.15
C GLN A 111 10.42 12.12 9.10
N ASP A 112 10.42 11.56 7.89
CA ASP A 112 9.47 11.91 6.83
C ASP A 112 8.09 11.28 7.07
N CYS A 113 7.99 10.37 8.05
CA CYS A 113 6.79 9.61 8.37
C CYS A 113 5.96 10.31 9.46
N SER A 114 4.64 10.34 9.32
CA SER A 114 3.68 10.79 10.35
C SER A 114 2.43 9.93 10.36
N ILE A 115 1.94 9.56 11.55
CA ILE A 115 0.75 8.72 11.78
C ILE A 115 -0.52 9.23 11.07
N ASP A 116 -0.52 10.48 10.62
CA ASP A 116 -1.64 11.15 9.97
C ASP A 116 -1.87 10.76 8.51
N ILE A 117 -0.91 10.12 7.82
CA ILE A 117 -1.13 9.68 6.43
C ILE A 117 -2.06 8.47 6.37
N ASP A 118 -3.01 8.47 5.44
CA ASP A 118 -3.97 7.38 5.28
C ASP A 118 -3.33 6.05 4.85
N CYS A 119 -3.93 4.96 5.30
CA CYS A 119 -3.63 3.63 4.75
C CYS A 119 -4.02 3.58 3.28
N GLY A 120 -3.30 2.78 2.48
CA GLY A 120 -3.72 2.48 1.11
C GLY A 120 -5.16 1.99 1.06
N GLN A 121 -5.96 2.58 0.17
CA GLN A 121 -7.38 2.29 -0.04
C GLN A 121 -7.63 1.59 -1.38
N GLY A 122 -8.84 1.04 -1.51
CA GLY A 122 -9.35 0.37 -2.70
C GLY A 122 -9.22 -1.15 -2.65
N ASP A 123 -9.62 -1.81 -3.73
CA ASP A 123 -9.73 -3.26 -3.80
C ASP A 123 -8.36 -3.93 -3.97
N CYS A 124 -7.58 -3.96 -2.89
CA CYS A 124 -6.28 -4.63 -2.87
C CYS A 124 -6.09 -5.49 -1.62
N GLY A 125 -5.54 -6.69 -1.81
CA GLY A 125 -5.42 -7.69 -0.75
C GLY A 125 -4.48 -7.32 0.41
N GLN A 126 -3.71 -6.24 0.28
CA GLN A 126 -2.93 -5.70 1.40
C GLN A 126 -3.13 -4.18 1.60
N CYS A 127 -4.27 -3.66 1.15
CA CYS A 127 -4.74 -2.32 1.47
C CYS A 127 -5.44 -2.33 2.83
N GLY A 128 -5.63 -1.16 3.43
CA GLY A 128 -6.33 -0.98 4.70
C GLY A 128 -5.51 -1.43 5.91
N CYS A 129 -6.17 -1.48 7.07
CA CYS A 129 -5.54 -1.82 8.34
C CYS A 129 -5.66 -3.31 8.65
N SER A 130 -4.55 -4.07 8.70
CA SER A 130 -4.58 -5.46 9.18
C SER A 130 -3.21 -6.00 9.54
N CYS A 131 -3.23 -7.10 10.28
CA CYS A 131 -2.33 -8.23 10.21
C CYS A 131 -3.24 -9.49 10.20
#